data_AF-A0A3P1VG81-F1
#
_entry.id   AF-A0A3P1VG81-F1
#
_cell.length_a   1.000
_cell.length_b   1.000
_cell.length_c   1.000
_cell.angle_alpha   90.00
_cell.angle_beta   90.00
_cell.angle_gamma   90.00
#
_symmetry.space_group_name_H-M   'P 1'
#
loop_
_entity.id
_entity.type
_entity.pdbx_description
1 polymer ?
#
loop_
_entity_poly.entity_id
_entity_poly.type
_entity_poly.pdbx_seq_one_letter_code
_entity_poly.pdbx_strand_id
1 'polypeptide(L)'
;MAKPKRYPFMGARKESETKKISLMLKKVDGCDLKGEVQIEYLREFHKTRIIVKVDGYGKGIRTATLISDFDFSEKDGVFLKLALFKRAEEMSQFDFRETTNEEWSGIVADIIKKTRRGKM
;
A
#
# COMPACT_ATOMS: atom_id res chain seq x y z
N MET A 1 35.46 37.85 24.36
CA MET A 1 34.19 37.09 24.53
C MET A 1 34.07 36.08 23.39
N ALA A 2 34.26 34.79 23.67
CA ALA A 2 34.21 33.74 22.65
C ALA A 2 32.76 33.30 22.42
N LYS A 3 32.28 33.34 21.16
CA LYS A 3 30.94 32.85 20.77
C LYS A 3 30.89 31.32 20.93
N PRO A 4 29.82 30.74 21.51
CA PRO A 4 29.71 29.30 21.66
C PRO A 4 29.56 28.63 20.27
N LYS A 5 30.37 27.60 20.02
CA LYS A 5 30.28 26.75 18.82
C LYS A 5 28.94 26.03 18.82
N ARG A 6 28.07 26.33 17.85
CA ARG A 6 26.82 25.59 17.60
C ARG A 6 27.19 24.19 17.09
N TYR A 7 26.93 23.16 17.90
CA TYR A 7 27.07 21.77 17.49
C TYR A 7 26.06 21.45 16.37
N PRO A 8 26.49 20.86 15.22
CA PRO A 8 25.63 20.69 14.04
C PRO A 8 24.67 19.48 14.12
N PHE A 9 24.59 18.78 15.26
CA PHE A 9 23.88 17.51 15.36
C PHE A 9 22.46 17.60 15.97
N MET A 10 21.88 18.79 16.07
CA MET A 10 20.56 18.99 16.70
C MET A 10 19.41 19.06 15.66
N GLY A 11 19.43 18.20 14.64
CA GLY A 11 18.47 18.29 13.52
C GLY A 11 17.70 17.01 13.18
N ALA A 12 18.27 15.82 13.41
CA ALA A 12 17.57 14.57 13.17
C ALA A 12 16.79 14.19 14.44
N ARG A 13 15.52 14.58 14.53
CA ARG A 13 14.60 13.98 15.51
C ARG A 13 14.52 12.49 15.18
N LYS A 14 15.37 11.67 15.81
CA LYS A 14 15.15 10.22 15.89
C LYS A 14 13.72 10.03 16.37
N GLU A 15 12.91 9.36 15.56
CA GLU A 15 11.57 8.96 15.98
C GLU A 15 11.75 8.19 17.29
N SER A 16 11.11 8.65 18.37
CA SER A 16 11.36 8.09 19.70
C SER A 16 10.99 6.61 19.67
N GLU A 17 11.80 5.74 20.27
CA GLU A 17 11.54 4.29 20.30
C GLU A 17 10.12 3.99 20.80
N THR A 18 9.60 4.82 21.71
CA THR A 18 8.22 4.80 22.18
C THR A 18 7.17 5.00 21.08
N LYS A 19 7.41 5.89 20.11
CA LYS A 19 6.53 6.07 18.94
C LYS A 19 6.59 4.86 18.01
N LYS A 20 7.78 4.30 17.81
CA LYS A 20 7.96 3.10 16.98
C LYS A 20 7.21 1.91 17.56
N ILE A 21 7.38 1.65 18.87
CA ILE A 21 6.65 0.59 19.59
C ILE A 21 5.14 0.86 19.57
N SER A 22 4.71 2.10 19.75
CA SER A 22 3.29 2.47 19.64
C SER A 22 2.70 2.16 18.25
N LEU A 23 3.44 2.40 17.17
CA LEU A 23 2.98 2.11 15.80
C LEU A 23 2.94 0.61 15.49
N MET A 24 3.83 -0.19 16.09
CA MET A 24 3.78 -1.65 15.97
C MET A 24 2.55 -2.25 16.67
N LEU A 25 2.10 -1.62 17.77
CA LEU A 25 0.93 -2.08 18.53
C LEU A 25 -0.40 -1.60 17.93
N LYS A 26 -0.39 -0.50 17.17
CA LYS A 26 -1.57 0.03 16.50
C LYS A 26 -1.83 -0.71 15.19
N LYS A 27 -3.03 -1.26 15.05
CA LYS A 27 -3.51 -1.77 13.77
C LYS A 27 -3.85 -0.63 12.83
N VAL A 28 -3.76 -0.91 11.54
CA VAL A 28 -4.29 -0.03 10.50
C VAL A 28 -5.82 -0.04 10.60
N ASP A 29 -6.42 1.14 10.60
CA ASP A 29 -7.85 1.32 10.43
C ASP A 29 -8.15 1.54 8.94
N GLY A 30 -8.97 0.69 8.34
CA GLY A 30 -9.37 0.82 6.94
C GLY A 30 -10.12 2.12 6.64
N CYS A 31 -10.72 2.76 7.66
CA CYS A 31 -11.40 4.06 7.50
C CYS A 31 -10.43 5.21 7.22
N ASP A 32 -9.19 5.11 7.73
CA ASP A 32 -8.14 6.12 7.51
C ASP A 32 -7.42 5.93 6.17
N LEU A 33 -7.64 4.79 5.49
CA LEU A 33 -7.04 4.50 4.20
C LEU A 33 -7.84 5.11 3.05
N LYS A 34 -7.16 5.85 2.19
CA LYS A 34 -7.70 6.32 0.91
C LYS A 34 -7.16 5.42 -0.19
N GLY A 35 -8.05 4.71 -0.86
CA GLY A 35 -7.70 3.71 -1.86
C GLY A 35 -8.43 3.93 -3.16
N GLU A 36 -7.70 3.88 -4.27
CA GLU A 36 -8.25 3.92 -5.62
C GLU A 36 -7.70 2.72 -6.40
N VAL A 37 -8.59 1.99 -7.08
CA VAL A 37 -8.22 0.91 -7.99
C VAL A 37 -8.72 1.33 -9.36
N GLN A 38 -7.79 1.56 -10.28
CA GLN A 38 -8.08 1.86 -11.67
C GLN A 38 -7.74 0.63 -12.50
N ILE A 39 -8.66 0.24 -13.38
CA ILE A 39 -8.51 -0.89 -14.28
C ILE A 39 -8.56 -0.32 -15.69
N GLU A 40 -7.48 -0.56 -16.44
CA GLU A 40 -7.32 -0.06 -17.79
C GLU A 40 -7.07 -1.24 -18.72
N TYR A 41 -7.92 -1.40 -19.74
CA TYR A 41 -7.74 -2.44 -20.75
C TYR A 41 -6.87 -1.92 -21.89
N LEU A 42 -5.64 -2.44 -21.98
CA LEU A 42 -4.70 -2.12 -23.04
C LEU A 42 -4.97 -3.04 -24.25
N ARG A 43 -5.86 -2.57 -25.13
CA ARG A 43 -6.30 -3.29 -26.34
C ARG A 43 -5.13 -3.76 -27.20
N GLU A 44 -4.12 -2.90 -27.40
CA GLU A 44 -2.95 -3.18 -28.23
C GLU A 44 -2.14 -4.39 -27.77
N PHE A 45 -2.18 -4.69 -26.46
CA PHE A 45 -1.40 -5.76 -25.85
C PHE A 45 -2.27 -6.93 -25.38
N HIS A 46 -3.60 -6.86 -25.59
CA HIS A 46 -4.58 -7.78 -25.01
C HIS A 46 -4.35 -8.01 -23.50
N LYS A 47 -4.00 -6.94 -22.77
CA LYS A 47 -3.65 -6.99 -21.35
C LYS A 47 -4.47 -5.99 -20.55
N THR A 48 -4.82 -6.37 -19.35
CA THR A 48 -5.46 -5.50 -18.37
C THR A 48 -4.41 -4.99 -17.40
N ARG A 49 -4.30 -3.66 -17.30
CA ARG A 49 -3.47 -2.97 -16.33
C ARG A 49 -4.31 -2.61 -15.12
N ILE A 50 -3.87 -3.06 -13.96
CA ILE A 50 -4.49 -2.70 -12.68
C ILE A 50 -3.56 -1.76 -11.96
N ILE A 51 -4.02 -0.55 -11.72
CA ILE A 51 -3.31 0.47 -10.98
C ILE A 51 -3.98 0.58 -9.62
N VAL A 52 -3.24 0.28 -8.57
CA VAL A 52 -3.68 0.38 -7.19
C VAL A 52 -2.94 1.55 -6.55
N LYS A 53 -3.70 2.48 -5.98
CA LYS A 53 -3.20 3.58 -5.16
C LYS A 53 -3.79 3.44 -3.77
N VAL A 54 -2.95 3.37 -2.75
CA VAL A 54 -3.39 3.37 -1.35
C VAL A 54 -2.56 4.38 -0.59
N ASP A 55 -3.22 5.40 -0.05
CA ASP A 55 -2.63 6.46 0.75
C ASP A 55 -3.16 6.36 2.19
N GLY A 56 -2.25 6.35 3.15
CA GLY A 56 -2.60 6.25 4.57
C GLY A 56 -1.37 6.36 5.48
N TYR A 57 -1.57 6.81 6.72
CA TYR A 57 -0.53 6.82 7.76
C TYR A 57 0.84 7.44 7.34
N GLY A 58 0.79 8.42 6.44
CA GLY A 58 1.97 9.12 5.93
C GLY A 58 2.75 8.37 4.84
N LYS A 59 2.19 7.31 4.24
CA LYS A 59 2.75 6.61 3.08
C LYS A 59 1.71 6.49 1.96
N GLY A 60 2.17 6.74 0.73
CA GLY A 60 1.39 6.50 -0.48
C GLY A 60 2.01 5.36 -1.27
N ILE A 61 1.25 4.31 -1.48
CA ILE A 61 1.62 3.13 -2.25
C ILE A 61 1.00 3.25 -3.62
N ARG A 62 1.81 3.09 -4.67
CA ARG A 62 1.36 3.09 -6.06
C ARG A 62 1.97 1.89 -6.75
N THR A 63 1.12 0.94 -7.11
CA THR A 63 1.55 -0.30 -7.76
C THR A 63 0.73 -0.50 -9.03
N ALA A 64 1.39 -0.91 -10.09
CA ALA A 64 0.74 -1.26 -11.35
C ALA A 64 1.08 -2.71 -11.70
N THR A 65 0.05 -3.53 -11.88
CA THR A 65 0.18 -4.93 -12.25
C THR A 65 -0.44 -5.14 -13.63
N LEU A 66 0.31 -5.78 -14.53
CA LEU A 66 -0.13 -6.14 -15.88
C LEU A 66 -0.55 -7.60 -15.91
N ILE A 67 -1.72 -7.86 -16.46
CA ILE A 67 -2.34 -9.18 -16.43
C ILE A 67 -2.92 -9.49 -17.80
N SER A 68 -2.52 -10.62 -18.38
CA SER A 68 -3.10 -11.13 -19.63
C SER A 68 -4.38 -11.92 -19.36
N ASP A 69 -5.28 -11.88 -20.33
CA ASP A 69 -6.46 -12.77 -20.43
C ASP A 69 -7.39 -12.71 -19.21
N PHE A 70 -7.80 -11.51 -18.80
CA PHE A 70 -8.84 -11.35 -17.80
C PHE A 70 -9.64 -10.06 -18.01
N ASP A 71 -10.92 -10.22 -18.32
CA ASP A 71 -11.88 -9.15 -18.28
C ASP A 71 -12.24 -8.85 -16.83
N PHE A 72 -11.64 -7.79 -16.30
CA PHE A 72 -12.03 -7.23 -15.03
C PHE A 72 -13.32 -6.43 -15.22
N SER A 73 -14.36 -6.79 -14.48
CA SER A 73 -15.54 -5.93 -14.34
C SER A 73 -15.31 -4.86 -13.29
N GLU A 74 -16.14 -3.82 -13.29
CA GLU A 74 -16.15 -2.79 -12.23
C GLU A 74 -16.34 -3.42 -10.82
N LYS A 75 -17.16 -4.48 -10.72
CA LYS A 75 -17.37 -5.24 -9.48
C LYS A 75 -16.08 -5.88 -8.97
N ASP A 76 -15.24 -6.38 -9.88
CA ASP A 76 -13.95 -6.97 -9.52
C ASP A 76 -12.99 -5.90 -8.97
N GLY A 77 -13.04 -4.68 -9.48
CA GLY A 77 -12.28 -3.54 -8.95
C GLY A 77 -12.68 -3.20 -7.51
N VAL A 78 -13.98 -3.19 -7.21
CA VAL A 78 -14.49 -2.99 -5.84
C VAL A 78 -14.04 -4.11 -4.91
N PHE A 79 -14.13 -5.37 -5.36
CA PHE A 79 -13.66 -6.51 -4.58
C PHE A 79 -12.15 -6.43 -4.32
N LEU A 80 -11.36 -6.02 -5.32
CA LEU A 80 -9.92 -5.83 -5.17
C LEU A 80 -9.60 -4.80 -4.10
N LYS A 81 -10.30 -3.65 -4.13
CA LYS A 81 -10.14 -2.59 -3.15
C LYS A 81 -10.47 -3.07 -1.74
N LEU A 82 -11.58 -3.79 -1.56
CA LEU A 82 -11.97 -4.36 -0.27
C LEU A 82 -10.95 -5.38 0.24
N ALA A 83 -10.47 -6.27 -0.63
CA ALA A 83 -9.46 -7.27 -0.28
C ALA A 83 -8.13 -6.63 0.12
N LEU A 84 -7.73 -5.55 -0.55
CA LEU A 84 -6.54 -4.77 -0.21
C LEU A 84 -6.68 -4.10 1.16
N PHE A 85 -7.84 -3.50 1.43
CA PHE A 85 -8.09 -2.81 2.70
C PHE A 85 -8.11 -3.80 3.85
N LYS A 86 -8.80 -4.93 3.69
CA LYS A 86 -8.79 -6.02 4.67
C LYS A 86 -7.37 -6.53 4.94
N ARG A 87 -6.55 -6.66 3.90
CA ARG A 87 -5.15 -7.06 4.06
C ARG A 87 -4.33 -6.01 4.79
N ALA A 88 -4.57 -4.73 4.52
CA ALA A 88 -3.92 -3.64 5.24
C ALA A 88 -4.34 -3.58 6.72
N GLU A 89 -5.61 -3.83 7.04
CA GLU A 89 -6.13 -3.90 8.43
C GLU A 89 -5.53 -5.04 9.26
N GLU A 90 -5.12 -6.14 8.61
CA GLU A 90 -4.39 -7.23 9.26
C GLU A 90 -2.95 -6.82 9.66
N MET A 91 -2.43 -5.73 9.11
CA MET A 91 -1.08 -5.24 9.37
C MET A 91 -1.05 -4.18 10.49
N SER A 92 0.11 -4.02 11.12
CA SER A 92 0.34 -2.86 12.00
C SER A 92 0.56 -1.60 11.18
N GLN A 93 0.33 -0.43 11.77
CA GLN A 93 0.64 0.85 11.13
C GLN A 93 2.13 0.97 10.82
N PHE A 94 2.98 0.36 11.64
CA PHE A 94 4.42 0.25 11.38
C PHE A 94 4.70 -0.57 10.12
N ASP A 95 4.15 -1.78 10.03
CA ASP A 95 4.37 -2.65 8.87
C ASP A 95 3.86 -2.00 7.60
N PHE A 96 2.67 -1.38 7.62
CA PHE A 96 2.13 -0.63 6.48
C PHE A 96 3.11 0.44 5.98
N ARG A 97 3.75 1.16 6.90
CA ARG A 97 4.68 2.24 6.60
C ARG A 97 6.04 1.74 6.15
N GLU A 98 6.49 0.57 6.60
CA GLU A 98 7.76 -0.03 6.17
C GLU A 98 7.62 -0.82 4.86
N THR A 99 6.48 -1.47 4.62
CA THR A 99 6.24 -2.35 3.44
C THR A 99 6.55 -1.63 2.14
N THR A 100 7.48 -2.18 1.37
CA THR A 100 7.98 -1.61 0.12
C THR A 100 6.95 -1.70 -1.02
N ASN A 101 7.12 -0.89 -2.07
CA ASN A 101 6.23 -0.96 -3.24
C ASN A 101 6.28 -2.34 -3.93
N GLU A 102 7.41 -3.05 -3.86
CA GLU A 102 7.57 -4.39 -4.41
C GLU A 102 6.76 -5.43 -3.62
N GLU A 103 6.83 -5.39 -2.29
CA GLU A 103 6.01 -6.25 -1.42
C GLU A 103 4.52 -5.99 -1.62
N TRP A 104 4.13 -4.71 -1.74
CA TRP A 104 2.75 -4.33 -2.08
C TRP A 104 2.32 -4.87 -3.45
N SER A 105 3.20 -4.82 -4.45
CA SER A 105 2.93 -5.40 -5.77
C SER A 105 2.70 -6.91 -5.68
N GLY A 106 3.48 -7.60 -4.84
CA GLY A 106 3.29 -9.02 -4.53
C GLY A 106 1.94 -9.31 -3.88
N ILE A 107 1.54 -8.52 -2.88
CA ILE A 107 0.24 -8.63 -2.21
C ILE A 107 -0.92 -8.45 -3.21
N VAL A 108 -0.84 -7.42 -4.06
CA VAL A 108 -1.83 -7.15 -5.11
C VAL A 108 -1.93 -8.33 -6.08
N ALA A 109 -0.79 -8.83 -6.57
CA ALA A 109 -0.76 -9.96 -7.48
C ALA A 109 -1.37 -11.23 -6.86
N ASP A 110 -1.12 -11.49 -5.58
CA ASP A 110 -1.68 -12.64 -4.87
C ASP A 110 -3.19 -12.51 -4.61
N ILE A 111 -3.68 -11.32 -4.30
CA ILE A 111 -5.12 -11.04 -4.23
C ILE A 111 -5.76 -11.33 -5.59
N ILE A 112 -5.16 -10.87 -6.68
CA ILE A 112 -5.69 -11.10 -8.03
C ILE A 112 -5.72 -12.59 -8.37
N LYS A 113 -4.66 -13.35 -8.04
CA LYS A 113 -4.65 -14.82 -8.22
C LYS A 113 -5.77 -15.50 -7.43
N LYS A 114 -6.05 -15.06 -6.21
CA LYS A 114 -7.16 -15.61 -5.40
C LYS A 114 -8.52 -15.29 -6.02
N THR A 115 -8.72 -14.06 -6.49
CA THR A 115 -9.95 -13.66 -7.20
C THR A 115 -10.16 -14.48 -8.48
N ARG A 116 -9.10 -14.82 -9.21
CA ARG A 116 -9.16 -15.71 -10.37
C ARG A 116 -9.63 -17.13 -10.00
N ARG A 117 -9.09 -17.70 -8.92
CA ARG A 117 -9.43 -19.07 -8.48
C ARG A 117 -10.86 -19.21 -7.97
N GLY A 118 -11.44 -18.15 -7.41
CA GLY A 118 -12.83 -18.17 -6.94
C GLY A 118 -13.90 -18.06 -8.04
N LYS A 119 -13.50 -17.81 -9.31
CA LYS A 119 -14.40 -17.75 -10.47
C LYS A 119 -14.38 -19.02 -11.34
N MET A 120 -13.53 -20.00 -11.04
CA MET A 120 -13.57 -21.35 -11.62
C MET A 120 -14.52 -22.23 -10.80
#